data_AF-A0A326U9E6-F1
#
_entry.id   AF-A0A326U9E6-F1
#
_cell.length_a   1.000
_cell.length_b   1.000
_cell.length_c   1.000
_cell.angle_alpha   90.00
_cell.angle_beta   90.00
_cell.angle_gamma   90.00
#
_symmetry.space_group_name_H-M   'P 1'
#
loop_
_entity.id
_entity.type
_entity.pdbx_description
1 polymer ?
#
loop_
_entity_poly.entity_id
_entity_poly.type
_entity_poly.pdbx_seq_one_letter_code
_entity_poly.pdbx_strand_id
1 'polypeptide(L)'
;MHGDFSIRHIYQENGRYTGIIDLADAQGASRWEDIGYFHLRDRLREAKVFPLRLGTELLEGYQEVMPLPADYKWQVCFASLRLALLMLADQLQCKGMDAFAHALVRVIREDVEAVLWVSL
;
A
#
# COMPACT_ATOMS: atom_id res chain seq x y z
N MET A 1 3.47 -10.31 -8.50
CA MET A 1 2.72 -9.33 -7.72
C MET A 1 1.29 -9.86 -7.57
N HIS A 2 0.64 -9.63 -6.44
CA HIS A 2 -0.75 -9.98 -6.16
C HIS A 2 -1.73 -9.01 -6.84
N GLY A 3 -1.41 -7.71 -6.90
CA GLY A 3 -2.16 -6.73 -7.69
C GLY A 3 -2.98 -5.74 -6.86
N ASP A 4 -3.54 -6.21 -5.74
CA ASP A 4 -4.34 -5.40 -4.82
C ASP A 4 -4.06 -5.74 -3.34
N PHE A 5 -2.83 -6.16 -3.05
CA PHE A 5 -2.42 -6.74 -1.78
C PHE A 5 -2.69 -5.84 -0.57
N SER A 6 -3.70 -6.20 0.23
CA SER A 6 -4.02 -5.54 1.49
C SER A 6 -4.44 -6.54 2.56
N ILE A 7 -4.58 -6.07 3.80
CA ILE A 7 -5.04 -6.90 4.93
C ILE A 7 -6.38 -7.61 4.65
N ARG A 8 -7.22 -7.07 3.75
CA ARG A 8 -8.51 -7.68 3.39
C ARG A 8 -8.37 -9.01 2.65
N HIS A 9 -7.22 -9.25 2.02
CA HIS A 9 -6.95 -10.45 1.24
C HIS A 9 -6.11 -11.47 2.03
N ILE A 10 -5.82 -11.20 3.30
CA ILE A 10 -5.07 -12.08 4.19
C ILE A 10 -6.07 -12.85 5.07
N TYR A 11 -6.03 -14.17 4.98
CA TYR A 11 -6.81 -15.06 5.83
C TYR A 11 -5.97 -15.57 7.00
N GLN A 12 -6.59 -15.68 8.17
CA GLN A 12 -5.95 -16.21 9.38
C GLN A 12 -6.87 -17.19 10.10
N GLU A 13 -6.26 -18.18 10.74
CA GLU A 13 -6.90 -19.07 11.69
C GLU A 13 -6.10 -19.06 13.01
N ASN A 14 -6.76 -18.78 14.13
CA ASN A 14 -6.15 -18.75 15.46
C ASN A 14 -4.88 -17.88 15.56
N GLY A 15 -4.90 -16.71 14.93
CA GLY A 15 -3.78 -15.76 14.91
C GLY A 15 -2.64 -16.16 13.99
N ARG A 16 -2.80 -17.23 13.20
CA ARG A 16 -1.82 -17.67 12.21
C ARG A 16 -2.31 -17.37 10.81
N TYR A 17 -1.44 -16.79 10.01
CA TYR A 17 -1.65 -16.68 8.58
C TYR A 17 -1.91 -18.05 7.96
N THR A 18 -3.01 -18.19 7.21
CA THR A 18 -3.41 -19.44 6.55
C THR A 18 -3.58 -19.31 5.04
N GLY A 19 -3.60 -18.11 4.49
CA GLY A 19 -3.61 -17.92 3.04
C GLY A 19 -3.83 -16.49 2.57
N ILE A 20 -3.58 -16.28 1.28
CA ILE A 20 -3.93 -15.08 0.54
C ILE A 20 -5.00 -15.45 -0.51
N ILE A 21 -5.99 -14.59 -0.68
CA ILE A 21 -7.10 -14.77 -1.64
C ILE A 21 -7.13 -13.65 -2.67
N ASP A 22 -8.05 -13.75 -3.63
CA ASP A 22 -8.34 -12.76 -4.67
C ASP A 22 -7.13 -12.40 -5.56
N LEU A 23 -6.69 -13.35 -6.39
CA LEU A 23 -5.52 -13.20 -7.28
C LEU A 23 -5.89 -12.66 -8.67
N ALA A 24 -7.05 -11.99 -8.82
CA ALA A 24 -7.54 -11.56 -10.12
C ALA A 24 -6.61 -10.55 -10.81
N ASP A 25 -5.93 -9.71 -10.02
CA ASP A 25 -5.02 -8.68 -10.51
C ASP A 25 -3.55 -9.13 -10.52
N ALA A 26 -3.28 -10.41 -10.27
CA ALA A 26 -1.93 -10.94 -10.13
C ALA A 26 -1.18 -10.93 -11.47
N GLN A 27 -0.05 -10.20 -11.50
CA GLN A 27 0.75 -10.00 -12.72
C GLN A 27 2.25 -10.03 -12.44
N GLY A 28 3.03 -10.19 -13.51
CA GLY A 28 4.47 -10.03 -13.50
C GLY A 28 4.84 -8.55 -13.42
N ALA A 29 5.04 -8.04 -12.21
CA ALA A 29 5.37 -6.64 -11.95
C ALA A 29 6.40 -6.49 -10.82
N SER A 30 6.79 -5.25 -10.54
CA SER A 30 7.73 -4.94 -9.47
C SER A 30 7.16 -5.34 -8.11
N ARG A 31 7.99 -5.96 -7.25
CA ARG A 31 7.64 -6.29 -5.86
C ARG A 31 7.14 -5.08 -5.06
N TRP A 32 7.61 -3.89 -5.44
CA TRP A 32 7.26 -2.64 -4.76
C TRP A 32 5.81 -2.25 -4.97
N GLU A 33 5.14 -2.78 -6.00
CA GLU A 33 3.74 -2.46 -6.22
C GLU A 33 2.85 -3.06 -5.13
N ASP A 34 3.05 -4.31 -4.69
CA ASP A 34 2.27 -4.90 -3.59
C ASP A 34 2.58 -4.20 -2.25
N ILE A 35 3.86 -3.93 -1.97
CA ILE A 35 4.26 -3.27 -0.72
C ILE A 35 3.76 -1.81 -0.69
N GLY A 36 3.84 -1.11 -1.81
CA GLY A 36 3.33 0.25 -1.99
C GLY A 36 1.81 0.31 -1.90
N TYR A 37 1.11 -0.68 -2.48
CA TYR A 37 -0.34 -0.80 -2.32
C TYR A 37 -0.69 -1.02 -0.86
N PHE A 38 -0.05 -1.97 -0.16
CA PHE A 38 -0.30 -2.22 1.25
C PHE A 38 -0.08 -0.96 2.11
N HIS A 39 1.02 -0.24 1.90
CA HIS A 39 1.30 1.05 2.55
C HIS A 39 0.23 2.09 2.27
N LEU A 40 -0.21 2.23 1.02
CA LEU A 40 -1.30 3.13 0.62
C LEU A 40 -2.60 2.78 1.38
N ARG A 41 -2.98 1.49 1.43
CA ARG A 41 -4.19 1.04 2.13
C ARG A 41 -4.13 1.29 3.63
N ASP A 42 -2.97 1.07 4.23
CA ASP A 42 -2.73 1.34 5.65
C ASP A 42 -2.95 2.83 5.98
N ARG A 43 -2.46 3.73 5.11
CA ARG A 43 -2.63 5.19 5.26
C ARG A 43 -4.03 5.71 4.91
N LEU A 44 -4.73 5.04 3.99
CA LEU A 44 -6.11 5.39 3.63
C LEU A 44 -7.12 5.09 4.75
N ARG A 45 -6.68 4.53 5.88
CA ARG A 45 -7.52 4.19 7.04
C ARG A 45 -8.63 3.21 6.68
N GLU A 46 -8.29 2.22 5.85
CA GLU A 46 -9.06 0.98 5.76
C GLU A 46 -9.24 0.30 7.14
N ALA A 47 -8.48 0.78 8.13
CA ALA A 47 -8.52 0.48 9.54
C ALA A 47 -9.84 0.72 10.30
N LYS A 48 -10.93 1.21 9.67
CA LYS A 48 -12.25 1.18 10.34
C LYS A 48 -12.75 -0.25 10.59
N VAL A 49 -12.25 -1.24 9.83
CA VAL A 49 -12.55 -2.67 10.03
C VAL A 49 -11.43 -3.38 10.81
N PHE A 50 -10.18 -2.92 10.68
CA PHE A 50 -9.00 -3.48 11.37
C PHE A 50 -8.09 -2.36 11.88
N PRO A 51 -8.09 -2.01 13.18
CA PRO A 51 -7.33 -0.87 13.70
C PRO A 51 -5.80 -1.03 13.70
N LEU A 52 -5.28 -2.14 13.14
CA LEU A 52 -3.87 -2.47 13.11
C LEU A 52 -3.19 -1.85 11.90
N ARG A 53 -2.08 -1.15 12.14
CA ARG A 53 -1.13 -0.78 11.09
C ARG A 53 -0.08 -1.86 10.98
N LEU A 54 -0.13 -2.64 9.91
CA LEU A 54 0.75 -3.81 9.73
C LEU A 54 1.90 -3.54 8.77
N GLY A 55 2.15 -2.29 8.39
CA GLY A 55 3.24 -1.96 7.46
C GLY A 55 4.61 -2.36 8.00
N THR A 56 4.84 -2.22 9.31
CA THR A 56 6.10 -2.61 9.96
C THR A 56 6.26 -4.12 9.97
N GLU A 57 5.26 -4.85 10.45
CA GLU A 57 5.25 -6.30 10.58
C GLU A 57 5.35 -6.99 9.21
N LEU A 58 4.70 -6.42 8.19
CA LEU A 58 4.84 -6.88 6.81
C LEU A 58 6.28 -6.77 6.33
N LEU A 59 6.92 -5.62 6.54
CA LEU A 59 8.31 -5.40 6.11
C LEU A 59 9.30 -6.25 6.91
N GLU A 60 9.03 -6.48 8.20
CA GLU A 60 9.80 -7.37 9.06
C GLU A 60 9.75 -8.82 8.57
N GLY A 61 8.56 -9.34 8.22
CA GLY A 61 8.45 -10.67 7.61
C GLY A 61 9.04 -10.72 6.19
N TYR A 62 8.89 -9.65 5.41
CA TYR A 62 9.41 -9.60 4.04
C TYR A 62 10.94 -9.70 4.00
N GLN A 63 11.64 -8.99 4.91
CA GLN A 63 13.10 -8.98 4.96
C GLN A 63 13.72 -10.33 5.38
N GLU A 64 12.96 -11.22 6.04
CA GLU A 64 13.43 -12.57 6.38
C GLU A 64 13.73 -13.42 5.14
N VAL A 65 12.96 -13.20 4.06
CA VAL A 65 13.12 -13.92 2.79
C VAL A 65 13.91 -13.09 1.79
N MET A 66 13.72 -11.77 1.78
CA MET A 66 14.30 -10.89 0.78
C MET A 66 14.79 -9.58 1.40
N PRO A 67 16.12 -9.41 1.57
CA PRO A 67 16.68 -8.21 2.19
C PRO A 67 16.19 -6.93 1.52
N LEU A 68 15.80 -5.98 2.36
CA LEU A 68 15.39 -4.66 1.91
C LEU A 68 16.64 -3.84 1.56
N PRO A 69 16.73 -3.28 0.32
CA PRO A 69 17.83 -2.40 -0.05
C PRO A 69 17.77 -1.11 0.76
N ALA A 70 18.88 -0.38 0.85
CA ALA A 70 18.97 0.86 1.63
C ALA A 70 17.92 1.92 1.21
N ASP A 71 17.48 1.87 -0.04
CA ASP A 71 16.51 2.79 -0.61
C ASP A 71 15.05 2.30 -0.53
N TYR A 72 14.75 1.20 0.17
CA TYR A 72 13.42 0.57 0.14
C TYR A 72 12.29 1.54 0.50
N LYS A 73 12.51 2.47 1.43
CA LYS A 73 11.49 3.45 1.85
C LYS A 73 11.04 4.33 0.67
N TRP A 74 11.98 4.69 -0.20
CA TRP A 74 11.71 5.44 -1.43
C TRP A 74 10.89 4.62 -2.40
N GLN A 75 11.28 3.36 -2.60
CA GLN A 75 10.59 2.45 -3.51
C GLN A 75 9.13 2.26 -3.08
N VAL A 76 8.88 2.10 -1.78
CA VAL A 76 7.52 2.00 -1.22
C VAL A 76 6.72 3.29 -1.42
N CYS A 77 7.30 4.46 -1.12
CA CYS A 77 6.62 5.74 -1.29
C CYS A 77 6.33 6.04 -2.76
N PHE A 78 7.25 5.78 -3.68
CA PHE A 78 7.03 5.98 -5.12
C PHE A 78 5.95 5.05 -5.68
N ALA A 79 5.94 3.78 -5.25
CA ALA A 79 4.90 2.85 -5.64
C ALA A 79 3.52 3.28 -5.12
N SER A 80 3.42 3.66 -3.84
CA SER A 80 2.21 4.22 -3.23
C SER A 80 1.73 5.48 -3.95
N LEU A 81 2.63 6.43 -4.22
CA LEU A 81 2.33 7.68 -4.92
C LEU A 81 1.74 7.43 -6.30
N ARG A 82 2.38 6.55 -7.10
CA ARG A 82 1.89 6.18 -8.42
C ARG A 82 0.48 5.59 -8.35
N LEU A 83 0.26 4.64 -7.44
CA LEU A 83 -1.05 4.00 -7.27
C LEU A 83 -2.11 5.01 -6.82
N ALA A 84 -1.80 5.86 -5.84
CA ALA A 84 -2.71 6.87 -5.33
C ALA A 84 -3.12 7.88 -6.41
N LEU A 85 -2.19 8.29 -7.28
CA LEU A 85 -2.48 9.16 -8.43
C LEU A 85 -3.41 8.50 -9.43
N LEU A 86 -3.18 7.23 -9.78
CA LEU A 86 -4.06 6.47 -10.68
C LEU A 86 -5.47 6.34 -10.10
N MET A 87 -5.57 5.97 -8.82
CA MET A 87 -6.86 5.85 -8.12
C MET A 87 -7.58 7.20 -8.01
N LEU A 88 -6.84 8.30 -7.80
CA LEU A 88 -7.41 9.64 -7.74
C LEU A 88 -7.94 10.06 -9.11
N ALA A 89 -7.19 9.82 -10.18
CA ALA A 89 -7.61 10.14 -11.54
C ALA A 89 -8.92 9.41 -11.89
N ASP A 90 -8.99 8.09 -11.63
CA ASP A 90 -10.20 7.30 -11.85
C ASP A 90 -11.38 7.78 -11.00
N GLN A 91 -11.15 8.03 -9.70
CA GLN A 91 -12.18 8.53 -8.79
C GLN A 91 -12.75 9.88 -9.27
N LEU A 92 -11.89 10.82 -9.67
CA LEU A 92 -12.32 12.13 -10.16
C LEU A 92 -13.09 12.01 -11.48
N GLN A 93 -12.69 11.10 -12.37
CA GLN A 93 -13.36 10.86 -13.65
C GLN A 93 -14.74 10.24 -13.47
N CYS A 94 -14.86 9.24 -12.59
CA CYS A 94 -16.05 8.40 -12.50
C CYS A 94 -17.05 8.86 -11.43
N LYS A 95 -16.57 9.44 -10.32
CA LYS A 95 -17.38 9.72 -9.12
C LYS A 95 -17.24 11.15 -8.59
N GLY A 96 -16.22 11.88 -9.04
CA GLY A 96 -15.92 13.24 -8.59
C GLY A 96 -15.22 13.29 -7.21
N MET A 97 -15.22 14.48 -6.62
CA MET A 97 -14.54 14.72 -5.34
C MET A 97 -15.42 14.26 -4.16
N ASP A 98 -14.92 13.28 -3.39
CA ASP A 98 -15.55 12.77 -2.18
C ASP A 98 -14.52 12.55 -1.05
N ALA A 99 -14.97 11.95 0.06
CA ALA A 99 -14.09 11.64 1.20
C ALA A 99 -12.91 10.71 0.82
N PHE A 100 -13.10 9.81 -0.15
CA PHE A 100 -12.06 8.92 -0.63
C PHE A 100 -11.02 9.68 -1.47
N ALA A 101 -11.47 10.53 -2.40
CA ALA A 101 -10.60 11.42 -3.16
C ALA A 101 -9.78 12.35 -2.25
N HIS A 102 -10.41 12.93 -1.22
CA HIS A 102 -9.70 13.73 -0.22
C HIS A 102 -8.65 12.92 0.57
N ALA A 103 -8.95 11.65 0.89
CA ALA A 103 -7.99 10.78 1.55
C ALA A 103 -6.80 10.44 0.64
N LEU A 104 -7.04 10.19 -0.65
CA LEU A 104 -5.97 9.99 -1.64
C LEU A 104 -5.06 11.22 -1.75
N VAL A 105 -5.64 12.42 -1.85
CA VAL A 105 -4.87 13.69 -1.87
C VAL A 105 -4.01 13.84 -0.61
N ARG A 106 -4.53 13.45 0.56
CA ARG A 106 -3.75 13.45 1.81
C ARG A 106 -2.56 12.50 1.73
N VAL A 107 -2.77 11.25 1.30
CA VAL A 107 -1.68 10.26 1.19
C VAL A 107 -0.63 10.70 0.18
N ILE A 108 -1.05 11.22 -0.98
CA ILE A 108 -0.15 11.79 -2.00
C ILE A 108 0.75 12.87 -1.38
N ARG A 109 0.17 13.79 -0.60
CA ARG A 109 0.94 14.83 0.08
C ARG A 109 1.96 14.24 1.07
N GLU A 110 1.53 13.32 1.92
CA GLU A 110 2.39 12.68 2.91
C GLU A 110 3.55 11.90 2.28
N ASP A 111 3.30 11.19 1.17
CA ASP A 111 4.33 10.44 0.45
C ASP A 111 5.30 11.38 -0.30
N VAL A 112 4.80 12.47 -0.89
CA VAL A 112 5.66 13.51 -1.49
C VAL A 112 6.55 14.16 -0.43
N GLU A 113 5.99 14.49 0.73
CA GLU A 113 6.76 15.01 1.85
C GLU A 113 7.82 14.00 2.30
N ALA A 114 7.46 12.72 2.50
CA ALA A 114 8.41 11.69 2.90
C ALA A 114 9.59 11.54 1.92
N VAL A 115 9.34 11.70 0.62
CA VAL A 115 10.37 11.70 -0.42
C VAL A 115 11.22 12.98 -0.36
N LEU A 116 10.61 14.15 -0.23
CA LEU A 116 11.36 15.42 -0.25
C LEU A 116 12.20 15.65 1.02
N TRP A 117 11.71 15.27 2.20
CA TRP A 117 12.37 15.54 3.48
C TRP A 117 13.60 14.66 3.77
N VAL A 118 13.73 13.50 3.14
CA VAL A 118 14.92 12.64 3.31
C VAL A 118 16.00 12.98 2.26
N SER A 119 15.70 13.90 1.34
CA SER A 119 16.64 14.38 0.29
C SER A 119 17.42 15.65 0.69
N LEU A 120 17.21 16.17 1.91
CA LEU A 120 17.87 17.36 2.48
C LEU A 120 18.75 16.97 3.67
#